data_AF-A0A974UHU9-F1
#
_entry.id   AF-A0A974UHU9-F1
#
_cell.length_a   1.000
_cell.length_b   1.000
_cell.length_c   1.000
_cell.angle_alpha   90.00
_cell.angle_beta   90.00
_cell.angle_gamma   90.00
#
_symmetry.space_group_name_H-M   'P 1'
#
loop_
_entity.id
_entity.type
_entity.pdbx_description
1 polymer ?
#
loop_
_entity_poly.entity_id
_entity_poly.type
_entity_poly.pdbx_seq_one_letter_code
_entity_poly.pdbx_strand_id
1 'polypeptide(L)'
;MELEEALTSYLLAYPGFTALIGDKLYPDELPQGIKLPAVIYSKVSDVKEHTLVGQNRLERPMLQFSVFASTKTAARAIANQLKIALCDFQGIMFGLEIQYIRLENEISSLERSSDSSIKVYTEILEFEINYVKE
;
A
#
# COMPACT_ATOMS: atom_id res chain seq x y z
N MET A 1 6.91 3.32 17.21
CA MET A 1 6.84 3.84 15.82
C MET A 1 5.48 3.49 15.22
N GLU A 2 4.90 4.32 14.35
CA GLU A 2 3.59 4.01 13.73
C GLU A 2 3.75 3.19 12.44
N LEU A 3 2.75 2.35 12.12
CA LEU A 3 2.80 1.43 10.98
C LEU A 3 2.99 2.16 9.65
N GLU A 4 2.27 3.26 9.45
CA GLU A 4 2.29 4.06 8.23
C GLU A 4 3.66 4.67 7.94
N GLU A 5 4.36 5.12 8.99
CA GLU A 5 5.72 5.68 8.89
C GLU A 5 6.74 4.61 8.50
N ALA A 6 6.66 3.45 9.16
CA ALA A 6 7.52 2.30 8.90
C ALA A 6 7.34 1.76 7.47
N LEU A 7 6.08 1.61 7.06
CA LEU A 7 5.68 1.12 5.75
C LEU A 7 6.13 2.06 4.63
N THR A 8 5.91 3.37 4.80
CA THR A 8 6.34 4.38 3.83
C THR A 8 7.86 4.38 3.68
N SER A 9 8.59 4.37 4.80
CA SER A 9 10.05 4.31 4.80
C SER A 9 10.57 3.03 4.13
N TYR A 10 9.93 1.90 4.38
CA TYR A 10 10.26 0.62 3.77
C TYR A 10 10.05 0.60 2.27
N LEU A 11 8.88 1.03 1.79
CA LEU A 11 8.57 1.04 0.37
C LEU A 11 9.43 2.06 -0.39
N LEU A 12 9.71 3.23 0.19
CA LEU A 12 10.60 4.23 -0.42
C LEU A 12 12.09 3.83 -0.36
N ALA A 13 12.48 2.90 0.52
CA ALA A 13 13.79 2.28 0.48
C ALA A 13 13.88 1.12 -0.53
N TYR A 14 12.74 0.61 -1.02
CA TYR A 14 12.70 -0.55 -1.92
C TYR A 14 13.02 -0.16 -3.38
N PRO A 15 14.19 -0.52 -3.93
CA PRO A 15 14.68 0.06 -5.19
C PRO A 15 13.79 -0.24 -6.40
N GLY A 16 13.17 -1.43 -6.45
CA GLY A 16 12.30 -1.80 -7.55
C GLY A 16 11.01 -0.98 -7.61
N PHE A 17 10.51 -0.53 -6.46
CA PHE A 17 9.31 0.29 -6.34
C PHE A 17 9.62 1.76 -6.63
N THR A 18 10.67 2.30 -6.00
CA THR A 18 11.07 3.70 -6.21
C THR A 18 11.62 3.97 -7.60
N ALA A 19 12.18 2.98 -8.30
CA ALA A 19 12.53 3.13 -9.71
C ALA A 19 11.33 3.45 -10.60
N LEU A 20 10.10 3.03 -10.22
CA LEU A 20 8.89 3.22 -11.01
C LEU A 20 8.15 4.52 -10.66
N ILE A 21 8.08 4.87 -9.37
CA ILE A 21 7.26 6.01 -8.92
C ILE A 21 8.07 7.16 -8.32
N GLY A 22 9.37 6.99 -8.07
CA GLY A 22 10.18 7.90 -7.27
C GLY A 22 9.71 7.92 -5.82
N ASP A 23 9.33 9.09 -5.35
CA ASP A 23 8.81 9.39 -4.01
C ASP A 23 7.29 9.60 -3.99
N LYS A 24 6.58 9.29 -5.08
CA LYS A 24 5.13 9.53 -5.24
C LYS A 24 4.25 8.49 -4.54
N LEU A 25 4.51 8.25 -3.26
CA LEU A 25 3.72 7.43 -2.35
C LEU A 25 3.07 8.36 -1.31
N TYR A 26 1.74 8.40 -1.25
CA TYR A 26 1.01 9.32 -0.37
C TYR A 26 0.00 8.60 0.54
N PRO A 27 -0.17 9.03 1.80
CA PRO A 27 -1.27 8.57 2.63
C PRO A 27 -2.59 9.24 2.22
N ASP A 28 -3.66 8.45 2.16
CA ASP A 28 -5.08 8.81 2.00
C ASP A 28 -5.49 9.57 0.73
N GLU A 29 -4.75 10.57 0.29
CA GLU A 29 -5.09 11.44 -0.84
C GLU A 29 -3.91 11.63 -1.80
N LEU A 30 -4.20 11.67 -3.10
CA LEU A 30 -3.25 12.07 -4.12
C LEU A 30 -3.29 13.60 -4.30
N PRO A 31 -2.21 14.34 -4.01
CA PRO A 31 -2.21 15.79 -4.20
C PRO A 31 -2.51 16.20 -5.64
N GLN A 32 -3.14 17.37 -5.81
CA GLN A 32 -3.42 17.89 -7.16
C GLN A 32 -2.15 18.21 -7.93
N GLY A 33 -2.17 17.94 -9.24
CA GLY A 33 -1.06 18.25 -10.15
C GLY A 33 0.09 17.24 -10.15
N ILE A 34 -0.04 16.14 -9.38
CA ILE A 34 0.94 15.05 -9.39
C ILE A 34 0.92 14.32 -10.73
N LYS A 35 2.11 14.10 -11.30
CA LYS A 35 2.28 13.34 -12.54
C LYS A 35 2.25 11.85 -12.25
N LEU A 36 1.50 11.11 -13.05
CA LEU A 36 1.45 9.64 -12.99
C LEU A 36 2.76 9.02 -13.52
N PRO A 37 3.20 7.85 -13.00
CA PRO A 37 2.48 7.01 -12.04
C PRO A 37 2.65 7.45 -10.57
N ALA A 38 1.61 7.29 -9.76
CA ALA A 38 1.64 7.58 -8.33
C ALA A 38 0.84 6.53 -7.55
N VAL A 39 1.14 6.37 -6.27
CA VAL A 39 0.47 5.40 -5.39
C VAL A 39 -0.06 6.13 -4.17
N ILE A 40 -1.29 5.82 -3.79
CA ILE A 40 -1.80 6.17 -2.47
C ILE A 40 -1.99 4.90 -1.66
N TYR A 41 -1.94 5.02 -0.34
CA TYR A 41 -2.42 3.98 0.55
C TYR A 41 -3.34 4.57 1.61
N SER A 42 -4.34 3.79 2.04
CA SER A 42 -5.25 4.18 3.11
C SER A 42 -5.59 2.99 3.98
N LYS A 43 -5.97 3.26 5.23
CA LYS A 43 -6.41 2.23 6.17
C LYS A 43 -7.91 1.98 6.00
N VAL A 44 -8.26 0.79 5.50
CA VAL A 44 -9.67 0.41 5.25
C VAL A 44 -10.33 -0.11 6.51
N SER A 45 -9.58 -0.86 7.32
CA SER A 45 -10.07 -1.47 8.54
C SER A 45 -8.95 -1.54 9.57
N ASP A 46 -9.31 -1.36 10.84
CA ASP A 46 -8.38 -1.48 11.96
C ASP A 46 -9.11 -1.98 13.19
N VAL A 47 -9.42 -3.28 13.20
CA VAL A 47 -10.12 -3.90 14.33
C VAL A 47 -9.12 -4.21 15.43
N LYS A 48 -9.19 -3.44 16.52
CA LYS A 48 -8.40 -3.72 17.73
C LYS A 48 -9.05 -4.86 18.50
N GLU A 49 -8.32 -5.96 18.65
CA GLU A 49 -8.79 -7.07 19.49
C GLU A 49 -8.65 -6.70 20.97
N HIS A 50 -9.66 -7.03 21.78
CA HIS A 50 -9.62 -6.86 23.22
C HIS A 50 -9.69 -8.21 23.92
N THR A 51 -8.84 -8.36 24.93
CA THR A 51 -8.80 -9.50 25.84
C THR A 51 -9.35 -9.09 27.20
N LEU A 52 -9.49 -10.05 28.12
CA LEU A 52 -9.90 -9.78 29.50
C LEU A 52 -8.93 -8.85 30.27
N VAL A 53 -7.71 -8.66 29.77
CA VAL A 53 -6.67 -7.82 30.39
C VAL A 53 -6.42 -6.51 29.63
N GLY A 54 -7.22 -6.20 28.59
CA GLY A 54 -7.08 -4.98 27.78
C GLY A 54 -6.87 -5.26 26.30
N GLN A 55 -6.47 -4.23 25.56
CA GLN A 55 -6.26 -4.32 24.12
C GLN A 55 -5.08 -5.24 23.79
N ASN A 56 -5.28 -6.13 22.82
CA ASN A 56 -4.23 -6.97 22.27
C ASN A 56 -3.19 -6.10 21.56
N ARG A 57 -1.91 -6.38 21.78
CA ARG A 57 -0.81 -5.70 21.09
C ARG A 57 -0.63 -6.20 19.67
N LEU A 58 -1.16 -7.38 19.36
CA LEU A 58 -1.17 -7.91 18.01
C LEU A 58 -2.29 -7.23 17.23
N GLU A 59 -1.92 -6.37 16.30
CA GLU A 59 -2.87 -5.64 15.47
C GLU A 59 -2.87 -6.18 14.04
N ARG A 60 -4.04 -6.12 13.38
CA ARG A 60 -4.26 -6.63 12.02
C ARG A 60 -5.03 -5.62 11.16
N PRO A 61 -4.49 -4.41 10.89
CA PRO A 61 -5.12 -3.47 9.98
C PRO A 61 -5.12 -4.01 8.54
N MET A 62 -6.14 -3.61 7.79
CA MET A 62 -6.23 -3.78 6.34
C MET A 62 -5.84 -2.46 5.67
N LEU A 63 -4.77 -2.47 4.89
CA LEU A 63 -4.34 -1.32 4.10
C LEU A 63 -4.66 -1.55 2.62
N GLN A 64 -5.29 -0.57 2.00
CA GLN A 64 -5.52 -0.57 0.56
C GLN A 64 -4.52 0.34 -0.12
N PHE A 65 -3.83 -0.17 -1.13
CA PHE A 65 -2.98 0.59 -2.03
C PHE A 65 -3.71 0.80 -3.35
N SER A 66 -3.80 2.04 -3.81
CA SER A 66 -4.31 2.38 -5.14
C SER A 66 -3.18 2.94 -5.98
N VAL A 67 -2.82 2.19 -7.02
CA VAL A 67 -1.79 2.55 -8.00
C VAL A 67 -2.46 3.23 -9.18
N PHE A 68 -2.04 4.45 -9.52
CA PHE A 68 -2.53 5.18 -10.70
C PHE A 68 -1.44 5.30 -11.76
N ALA A 69 -1.74 4.94 -13.01
CA ALA A 69 -0.81 5.10 -14.12
C ALA A 69 -1.50 5.41 -15.45
N SER A 70 -0.77 6.05 -16.38
CA SER A 70 -1.27 6.34 -17.73
C SER A 70 -1.30 5.11 -18.65
N THR A 71 -0.67 4.00 -18.25
CA THR A 71 -0.67 2.75 -19.02
C THR A 71 -0.94 1.55 -18.12
N LYS A 72 -1.63 0.54 -18.67
CA LYS A 72 -1.90 -0.72 -17.97
C LYS A 72 -0.60 -1.43 -17.55
N THR A 73 0.41 -1.40 -18.40
CA THR A 73 1.70 -2.05 -18.13
C THR A 73 2.41 -1.39 -16.94
N ALA A 74 2.39 -0.06 -16.86
CA ALA A 74 2.97 0.66 -15.74
C ALA A 74 2.23 0.37 -14.42
N ALA A 75 0.89 0.42 -14.43
CA ALA A 75 0.08 0.11 -13.24
C ALA A 75 0.39 -1.29 -12.70
N ARG A 76 0.41 -2.30 -13.59
CA ARG A 76 0.74 -3.68 -13.22
C ARG A 76 2.18 -3.87 -12.76
N ALA A 77 3.14 -3.17 -13.37
CA ALA A 77 4.52 -3.25 -12.94
C ALA A 77 4.67 -2.78 -11.49
N ILE A 78 4.01 -1.68 -11.12
CA ILE A 78 4.03 -1.14 -9.75
C ILE A 78 3.28 -2.06 -8.79
N ALA A 79 2.09 -2.56 -9.16
CA ALA A 79 1.35 -3.54 -8.36
C ALA A 79 2.18 -4.81 -8.07
N ASN A 80 2.94 -5.28 -9.07
CA ASN A 80 3.85 -6.41 -8.87
C ASN A 80 5.01 -6.07 -7.92
N GLN A 81 5.57 -4.85 -7.99
CA GLN A 81 6.60 -4.44 -7.03
C GLN A 81 6.06 -4.35 -5.61
N LEU A 82 4.82 -3.89 -5.41
CA LEU A 82 4.16 -3.94 -4.10
C LEU A 82 4.03 -5.37 -3.59
N LYS A 83 3.59 -6.30 -4.43
CA LYS A 83 3.50 -7.73 -4.07
C LYS A 83 4.85 -8.33 -3.72
N ILE A 84 5.90 -8.04 -4.50
CA ILE A 84 7.26 -8.54 -4.20
C ILE A 84 7.79 -7.95 -2.89
N ALA A 85 7.51 -6.67 -2.61
CA ALA A 85 8.00 -6.01 -1.41
C ALA A 85 7.26 -6.44 -0.13
N LEU A 86 5.96 -6.77 -0.24
CA LEU A 86 5.07 -6.94 0.90
C LEU A 86 4.59 -8.39 1.11
N CYS A 87 4.24 -9.15 0.06
CA CYS A 87 3.68 -10.49 0.27
C CYS A 87 4.64 -11.38 1.03
N ASP A 88 4.12 -12.06 2.06
CA ASP A 88 4.87 -12.98 2.91
C ASP A 88 6.05 -12.33 3.65
N PHE A 89 6.08 -11.00 3.74
CA PHE A 89 7.08 -10.29 4.53
C PHE A 89 6.94 -10.64 6.01
N GLN A 90 8.07 -10.99 6.62
CA GLN A 90 8.19 -11.26 8.04
C GLN A 90 9.51 -10.69 8.57
N GLY A 91 9.47 -10.10 9.75
CA GLY A 91 10.64 -9.55 10.43
C GLY A 91 10.48 -8.06 10.75
N ILE A 92 11.61 -7.36 10.88
CA ILE A 92 11.62 -5.97 11.33
C ILE A 92 11.43 -5.03 10.13
N MET A 93 10.31 -4.32 10.10
CA MET A 93 10.04 -3.22 9.17
C MET A 93 10.32 -1.91 9.89
N PHE A 94 11.52 -1.35 9.69
CA PHE A 94 11.94 -0.06 10.25
C PHE A 94 11.88 0.07 11.79
N GLY A 95 11.76 -1.04 12.52
CA GLY A 95 11.61 -1.05 13.99
C GLY A 95 10.29 -1.67 14.46
N LEU A 96 9.32 -1.88 13.57
CA LEU A 96 8.12 -2.65 13.88
C LEU A 96 8.31 -4.12 13.55
N GLU A 97 7.91 -4.98 14.47
CA GLU A 97 7.94 -6.43 14.28
C GLU A 97 6.69 -6.89 13.51
N ILE A 98 6.88 -7.22 12.24
CA ILE A 98 5.85 -7.74 11.34
C ILE A 98 5.86 -9.27 11.42
N GLN A 99 4.74 -9.86 11.77
CA GLN A 99 4.57 -11.31 11.83
C GLN A 99 4.29 -11.88 10.44
N TYR A 100 3.40 -11.23 9.69
CA TYR A 100 3.12 -11.54 8.29
C TYR A 100 2.43 -10.35 7.60
N ILE A 101 2.54 -10.33 6.27
CA ILE A 101 1.72 -9.49 5.40
C ILE A 101 1.10 -10.36 4.33
N ARG A 102 -0.21 -10.24 4.13
CA ARG A 102 -0.96 -11.06 3.18
C ARG A 102 -1.76 -10.20 2.23
N LEU A 103 -1.70 -10.53 0.93
CA LEU A 103 -2.59 -9.97 -0.07
C LEU A 103 -3.97 -10.63 0.06
N GLU A 104 -4.99 -9.82 0.34
CA GLU A 104 -6.38 -10.27 0.49
C GLU A 104 -7.17 -10.04 -0.80
N ASN A 105 -6.86 -8.99 -1.55
CA ASN A 105 -7.62 -8.63 -2.74
C ASN A 105 -6.76 -7.87 -3.77
N GLU A 106 -7.06 -8.06 -5.05
CA GLU A 106 -6.45 -7.33 -6.16
C GLU A 106 -7.52 -7.03 -7.21
N ILE A 107 -7.75 -5.74 -7.47
CA ILE A 107 -8.76 -5.26 -8.42
C ILE A 107 -8.09 -4.34 -9.45
N SER A 108 -8.24 -4.68 -10.72
CA SER A 108 -7.89 -3.79 -11.83
C SER A 108 -9.09 -2.96 -12.28
N SER A 109 -8.95 -1.65 -12.36
CA SER A 109 -9.96 -0.75 -12.92
C SER A 109 -9.34 0.22 -13.94
N LEU A 110 -10.22 0.87 -14.71
CA LEU A 110 -9.84 1.87 -15.71
C LEU A 110 -10.83 3.01 -15.65
N GLU A 111 -10.33 4.18 -15.32
CA GLU A 111 -11.08 5.42 -15.36
C GLU A 111 -10.80 6.13 -16.69
N ARG A 112 -11.87 6.66 -17.29
CA ARG A 112 -11.80 7.42 -18.53
C ARG A 112 -12.53 8.73 -18.33
N SER A 113 -11.93 9.81 -18.82
CA SER A 113 -12.66 11.08 -18.96
C SER A 113 -13.83 10.89 -19.94
N SER A 114 -14.87 11.74 -19.82
CA SER A 114 -16.08 11.67 -20.66
C SER A 114 -15.78 11.77 -22.16
N ASP A 115 -14.72 12.48 -22.53
CA ASP A 115 -14.21 12.62 -23.90
C ASP A 115 -13.23 11.50 -24.32
N SER A 116 -12.97 10.53 -23.44
CA SER A 116 -12.00 9.43 -23.62
C SER A 116 -10.55 9.85 -23.91
N SER A 117 -10.21 11.14 -23.73
CA SER A 117 -8.86 11.66 -23.98
C SER A 117 -7.87 11.26 -22.88
N ILE A 118 -8.37 11.16 -21.64
CA ILE A 118 -7.59 10.75 -20.46
C ILE A 118 -8.00 9.33 -20.06
N LYS A 119 -7.00 8.48 -19.88
CA LYS A 119 -7.13 7.12 -19.35
C LYS A 119 -6.23 6.98 -18.14
N VAL A 120 -6.81 6.61 -17.01
CA VAL A 120 -6.08 6.29 -15.78
C VAL A 120 -6.35 4.83 -15.48
N TYR A 121 -5.28 4.03 -15.54
CA TYR A 121 -5.31 2.64 -15.14
C TYR A 121 -5.05 2.58 -13.65
N THR A 122 -5.94 1.92 -12.93
CA THR A 122 -5.85 1.79 -11.48
C THR A 122 -5.73 0.33 -11.10
N GLU A 123 -4.75 -0.01 -10.27
CA GLU A 123 -4.66 -1.33 -9.63
C GLU A 123 -4.82 -1.10 -8.13
N ILE A 124 -5.79 -1.77 -7.53
CA ILE A 124 -6.12 -1.67 -6.11
C ILE A 124 -5.71 -2.98 -5.45
N LEU A 125 -4.87 -2.92 -4.43
CA LEU A 125 -4.40 -4.07 -3.67
C LEU A 125 -4.72 -3.87 -2.20
N GLU A 126 -5.33 -4.87 -1.56
CA GLU A 126 -5.61 -4.84 -0.12
C GLU A 126 -4.70 -5.83 0.60
N PHE A 127 -3.96 -5.34 1.58
CA PHE A 127 -3.05 -6.14 2.40
C PHE A 127 -3.49 -6.15 3.86
N GLU A 128 -3.64 -7.35 4.42
CA GLU A 128 -3.69 -7.52 5.88
C GLU A 128 -2.25 -7.51 6.40
N ILE A 129 -1.97 -6.63 7.36
CA ILE A 129 -0.65 -6.53 7.99
C ILE A 129 -0.79 -6.93 9.45
N ASN A 130 -0.14 -8.01 9.85
CA ASN A 130 -0.09 -8.43 11.24
C ASN A 130 1.23 -8.00 11.89
N TYR A 131 1.14 -7.21 12.94
CA TYR A 131 2.31 -6.68 13.61
C TYR A 131 2.11 -6.56 15.12
N VAL A 132 3.23 -6.54 15.85
CA VAL A 132 3.24 -6.31 17.30
C VAL A 132 3.45 -4.82 17.57
N LYS A 133 2.47 -4.21 18.23
CA LYS A 133 2.56 -2.82 18.67
C LYS A 133 3.41 -2.70 19.93
N GLU A 134 4.42 -1.83 19.85
CA GLU A 134 5.33 -1.48 20.94
C GLU A 134 4.65 -0.90 22.18
#